data_AF-A0A395SCP9-F1
#
_entry.id   AF-A0A395SCP9-F1
#
_cell.length_a   1.000
_cell.length_b   1.000
_cell.length_c   1.000
_cell.angle_alpha   90.00
_cell.angle_beta   90.00
_cell.angle_gamma   90.00
#
_symmetry.space_group_name_H-M   'P 1'
#
loop_
_entity.id
_entity.type
_entity.pdbx_description
1 polymer ?
#
loop_
_entity_poly.entity_id
_entity_poly.type
_entity_poly.pdbx_seq_one_letter_code
_entity_poly.pdbx_strand_id
1 'polypeptide(L)'
;MKFSILTLAAAVPALAAAVPASVDTAEVKRANCKLTLQWISNWSEAALRRYRVQLITEPRNDDHLTKYCDLFKADSMGIENVQCFWTDGMFVIDDSQGEGSPGHGMNFSSYVTRFSNTAKYFEWATGCDTVRNL
;
A
#
# COMPACT_ATOMS: atom_id res chain seq x y z
N MET A 1 -36.15 -16.27 -62.31
CA MET A 1 -35.66 -15.51 -61.14
C MET A 1 -34.89 -16.46 -60.24
N LYS A 2 -33.74 -16.01 -59.74
CA LYS A 2 -32.75 -16.69 -58.89
C LYS A 2 -33.27 -16.91 -57.46
N PHE A 3 -32.85 -17.98 -56.78
CA PHE A 3 -32.37 -18.04 -55.38
C PHE A 3 -31.65 -19.40 -55.21
N SER A 4 -30.31 -19.44 -55.29
CA SER A 4 -29.34 -19.37 -54.18
C SER A 4 -29.30 -20.59 -53.27
N ILE A 5 -28.26 -21.42 -53.41
CA ILE A 5 -27.65 -22.16 -52.30
C ILE A 5 -26.13 -22.01 -52.45
N LEU A 6 -25.53 -21.18 -51.59
CA LEU A 6 -24.09 -21.03 -51.44
C LEU A 6 -23.59 -22.12 -50.48
N THR A 7 -22.87 -23.11 -51.00
CA THR A 7 -22.05 -24.00 -50.17
C THR A 7 -20.79 -23.27 -49.74
N LEU A 8 -20.69 -22.95 -48.45
CA LEU A 8 -19.51 -22.34 -47.85
C LEU A 8 -18.40 -23.40 -47.74
N ALA A 9 -17.32 -23.24 -48.51
CA ALA A 9 -16.11 -24.02 -48.32
C ALA A 9 -15.46 -23.60 -46.99
N ALA A 10 -15.40 -24.52 -46.03
CA ALA A 10 -14.65 -24.32 -44.80
C ALA A 10 -13.16 -24.38 -45.13
N ALA A 11 -12.54 -23.21 -45.32
CA ALA A 11 -11.10 -23.08 -45.27
C ALA A 11 -10.66 -23.31 -43.83
N VAL A 12 -9.94 -24.40 -43.57
CA VAL A 12 -9.24 -24.63 -42.31
C VAL A 12 -8.08 -23.63 -42.24
N PRO A 13 -8.07 -22.67 -41.29
CA PRO A 13 -6.84 -21.94 -41.03
C PRO A 13 -5.90 -22.93 -40.36
N ALA A 14 -4.80 -23.25 -41.03
CA ALA A 14 -3.67 -23.89 -40.39
C ALA A 14 -3.24 -22.97 -39.23
N LEU A 15 -3.54 -23.40 -38.00
CA LEU A 15 -3.03 -22.79 -36.78
C LEU A 15 -1.51 -22.94 -36.81
N ALA A 16 -0.83 -21.91 -37.29
CA ALA A 16 0.58 -21.71 -37.01
C ALA A 16 0.69 -21.63 -35.48
N ALA A 17 1.19 -22.70 -34.87
CA ALA A 17 1.55 -22.71 -33.46
C ALA A 17 2.69 -21.71 -33.27
N ALA A 18 2.34 -20.47 -32.95
CA ALA A 18 3.29 -19.53 -32.41
C ALA A 18 3.78 -20.14 -31.09
N VAL A 19 5.04 -20.58 -31.08
CA VAL A 19 5.77 -20.88 -29.85
C VAL A 19 5.55 -19.67 -28.94
N PRO A 20 4.94 -19.82 -27.75
CA PRO A 20 4.83 -18.68 -26.85
C PRO A 20 6.26 -18.23 -26.59
N ALA A 21 6.57 -17.01 -27.01
CA ALA A 21 7.80 -16.34 -26.63
C ALA A 21 7.94 -16.55 -25.13
N SER A 22 9.09 -17.06 -24.71
CA SER A 22 9.45 -17.21 -23.31
C SER A 22 8.93 -15.99 -22.58
N VAL A 23 8.00 -16.19 -21.65
CA VAL A 23 7.58 -15.14 -20.73
C VAL A 23 8.86 -14.75 -20.03
N ASP A 24 9.45 -13.66 -20.50
CA ASP A 24 10.54 -13.01 -19.83
C ASP A 24 9.94 -12.67 -18.47
N THR A 25 10.30 -13.45 -17.45
CA THR A 25 10.05 -13.08 -16.07
C THR A 25 10.89 -11.85 -15.86
N ALA A 26 10.38 -10.71 -16.35
CA ALA A 26 11.00 -9.42 -16.20
C ALA A 26 11.20 -9.28 -14.70
N GLU A 27 12.45 -9.46 -14.30
CA GLU A 27 12.91 -9.25 -12.95
C GLU A 27 12.32 -7.90 -12.55
N VAL A 28 11.39 -7.92 -11.58
CA VAL A 28 10.72 -6.70 -11.13
C VAL A 28 11.83 -5.82 -10.55
N LYS A 29 12.37 -4.92 -11.38
CA LYS A 29 13.37 -3.94 -10.98
C LYS A 29 12.71 -3.09 -9.90
N ARG A 30 12.96 -3.45 -8.64
CA ARG A 30 12.53 -2.63 -7.51
C ARG A 30 13.21 -1.28 -7.66
N ALA A 31 12.44 -0.24 -7.40
CA ALA A 31 12.98 1.11 -7.42
C ALA A 31 14.06 1.20 -6.33
N ASN A 32 15.17 1.89 -6.60
CA ASN A 32 16.24 2.10 -5.63
C ASN A 32 15.83 3.15 -4.58
N CYS A 33 14.77 2.84 -3.84
CA CYS A 33 14.19 3.67 -2.81
C CYS A 33 13.68 2.79 -1.67
N LYS A 34 13.73 3.35 -0.47
CA LYS A 34 13.37 2.66 0.76
C LYS A 34 12.54 3.60 1.64
N LEU A 35 11.52 3.06 2.29
CA LEU A 35 10.75 3.72 3.33
C LEU A 35 10.89 2.92 4.64
N THR A 36 11.41 3.56 5.68
CA THR A 36 11.51 2.98 7.01
C THR A 36 10.41 3.55 7.91
N LEU A 37 9.66 2.65 8.54
CA LEU A 37 8.70 2.96 9.57
C LEU A 37 9.37 2.71 10.92
N GLN A 38 9.52 3.76 11.72
CA GLN A 38 10.20 3.70 13.00
C GLN A 38 9.22 4.04 14.12
N TRP A 39 8.91 3.08 14.99
CA TRP A 39 8.13 3.35 16.19
C TRP A 39 8.85 4.37 17.07
N ILE A 40 8.09 5.35 17.57
CA ILE A 40 8.58 6.38 18.49
C ILE A 40 7.96 6.18 19.88
N SER A 41 6.63 6.27 19.98
CA SER A 41 5.95 6.22 21.27
C SER A 41 4.45 5.96 21.14
N ASN A 42 3.83 5.62 22.25
CA ASN A 42 2.39 5.68 22.44
C ASN A 42 2.06 6.35 23.79
N TRP A 43 0.92 7.02 23.86
CA TRP A 43 0.45 7.67 25.09
C TRP A 43 -1.07 7.74 25.12
N SER A 44 -1.64 7.97 26.31
CA SER A 44 -3.06 8.24 26.47
C SER A 44 -3.31 9.73 26.60
N GLU A 45 -4.33 10.24 25.92
CA GLU A 45 -4.73 11.64 25.98
C GLU A 45 -6.24 11.75 25.75
N ALA A 46 -6.98 12.37 26.68
CA ALA A 46 -8.42 12.61 26.55
C ALA A 46 -9.25 11.35 26.19
N ALA A 47 -8.98 10.22 26.84
CA ALA A 47 -9.61 8.91 26.57
C ALA A 47 -9.35 8.36 25.14
N LEU A 48 -8.30 8.86 24.48
CA LEU A 48 -7.76 8.29 23.25
C LEU A 48 -6.41 7.65 23.56
N ARG A 49 -6.15 6.52 22.93
CA ARG A 49 -4.79 6.00 22.82
C ARG A 49 -4.19 6.52 21.52
N ARG A 50 -3.00 7.12 21.63
CA ARG A 50 -2.27 7.71 20.51
C ARG A 50 -0.99 6.96 20.23
N TYR A 51 -0.63 6.89 18.97
CA TYR A 51 0.50 6.12 18.45
C TYR A 51 1.28 6.98 17.47
N ARG A 52 2.59 7.10 17.69
CA ARG A 52 3.49 7.88 16.83
C ARG A 52 4.51 6.98 16.14
N VAL A 53 4.52 7.05 14.82
CA VAL A 53 5.49 6.37 13.95
C VAL A 53 6.16 7.42 13.07
N GLN A 54 7.48 7.41 13.05
CA GLN A 54 8.27 8.21 12.12
C GLN A 54 8.39 7.50 10.77
N LEU A 55 8.29 8.27 9.69
CA LEU A 55 8.59 7.83 8.33
C LEU A 55 9.93 8.39 7.87
N ILE A 56 10.80 7.53 7.35
CA ILE A 56 12.13 7.89 6.87
C ILE A 56 12.32 7.33 5.48
N THR A 57 12.55 8.19 4.49
CA THR A 57 12.82 7.78 3.11
C THR A 57 14.30 7.86 2.79
N GLU A 58 14.81 6.88 2.05
CA GLU A 58 16.17 6.86 1.51
C GLU A 58 16.15 6.52 0.01
N PRO A 59 16.63 7.41 -0.89
CA PRO A 59 16.97 8.81 -0.61
C PRO A 59 15.75 9.61 -0.10
N ARG A 60 15.99 10.78 0.50
CA ARG A 60 14.90 11.63 1.00
C ARG A 60 13.92 11.96 -0.14
N ASN A 61 12.64 11.66 0.08
CA ASN A 61 11.58 11.90 -0.88
C ASN A 61 10.27 12.23 -0.13
N ASP A 62 9.93 13.51 -0.09
CA ASP A 62 8.77 14.00 0.66
C ASP A 62 7.43 13.63 -0.01
N ASP A 63 7.42 13.32 -1.31
CA ASP A 63 6.25 12.80 -2.02
C ASP A 63 5.93 11.37 -1.56
N HIS A 64 6.95 10.56 -1.28
CA HIS A 64 6.76 9.21 -0.73
C HIS A 64 6.23 9.25 0.71
N LEU A 65 6.68 10.21 1.53
CA LEU A 65 6.15 10.44 2.87
C LEU A 65 4.66 10.80 2.80
N THR A 66 4.30 11.73 1.92
CA THR A 66 2.92 12.15 1.68
C THR A 66 2.06 11.00 1.16
N LYS A 67 2.57 10.24 0.17
CA LYS A 67 1.88 9.09 -0.41
C LYS A 67 1.55 8.02 0.62
N TYR A 68 2.52 7.68 1.49
CA TYR A 68 2.27 6.71 2.55
C TYR A 68 1.19 7.22 3.52
N CYS A 69 1.27 8.49 3.93
CA CYS A 69 0.24 9.10 4.77
C CYS A 69 -1.16 9.03 4.13
N ASP A 70 -1.29 9.34 2.84
CA ASP A 70 -2.56 9.29 2.13
C ASP A 70 -3.13 7.87 2.08
N LEU A 71 -2.27 6.86 1.83
CA LEU A 71 -2.67 5.46 1.88
C LEU A 71 -3.13 5.05 3.28
N PHE A 72 -2.42 5.48 4.33
CA PHE A 72 -2.79 5.18 5.72
C PHE A 72 -4.14 5.80 6.10
N LYS A 73 -4.38 7.05 5.69
CA LYS A 73 -5.66 7.74 5.88
C LYS A 73 -6.80 7.08 5.11
N ALA A 74 -6.54 6.62 3.89
CA ALA A 74 -7.55 5.93 3.09
C ALA A 74 -7.99 4.60 3.71
N ASP A 75 -7.10 3.93 4.45
CA ASP A 75 -7.37 2.71 5.22
C ASP A 75 -7.92 3.03 6.64
N SER A 76 -8.03 4.31 7.02
CA SER A 76 -8.57 4.70 8.32
C SER A 76 -10.08 4.61 8.36
N MET A 77 -10.60 4.01 9.44
CA MET A 77 -12.04 3.94 9.69
C MET A 77 -12.45 5.16 10.51
N GLY A 78 -13.66 5.71 10.30
CA GLY A 78 -14.10 7.02 10.81
C GLY A 78 -14.12 7.25 12.35
N ILE A 79 -13.58 6.33 13.13
CA ILE A 79 -13.33 6.43 14.58
C ILE A 79 -11.85 6.73 14.92
N GLU A 80 -11.01 6.89 13.91
CA GLU A 80 -9.59 7.15 14.02
C GLU A 80 -9.28 8.58 13.58
N ASN A 81 -8.32 9.21 14.25
CA ASN A 81 -7.80 10.51 13.85
C ASN A 81 -6.33 10.36 13.47
N VAL A 82 -6.09 10.32 12.16
CA VAL A 82 -4.75 10.21 11.58
C VAL A 82 -4.24 11.60 11.18
N GLN A 83 -3.12 11.99 11.76
CA GLN A 83 -2.41 13.22 11.43
C GLN A 83 -1.01 12.90 10.93
N CYS A 84 -0.56 13.60 9.89
CA CYS A 84 0.80 13.46 9.37
C CYS A 84 1.43 14.85 9.28
N PHE A 85 2.61 15.02 9.87
CA PHE A 85 3.23 16.33 9.98
C PHE A 85 4.74 16.22 10.27
N TRP A 86 5.44 17.32 10.07
CA TRP A 86 6.83 17.47 10.49
C TRP A 86 6.90 17.97 11.94
N THR A 87 7.72 17.33 12.76
CA THR A 87 8.09 17.79 14.11
C THR A 87 9.55 17.47 14.36
N ASP A 88 10.31 18.41 14.92
CA ASP A 88 11.71 18.19 15.32
C ASP A 88 12.60 17.56 14.23
N GLY A 89 12.36 17.91 12.96
CA GLY A 89 13.09 17.37 11.81
C GLY A 89 12.66 15.96 11.37
N MET A 90 11.61 15.40 11.96
CA MET A 90 11.04 14.09 11.64
C MET A 90 9.66 14.24 10.99
N PHE A 91 9.39 13.48 9.94
CA PHE A 91 8.02 13.33 9.46
C PHE A 91 7.37 12.18 10.21
N VAL A 92 6.25 12.46 10.89
CA VAL A 92 5.57 11.48 11.74
C VAL A 92 4.12 11.32 11.34
N ILE A 93 3.59 10.13 11.60
CA ILE A 93 2.16 9.83 11.63
C ILE A 93 1.77 9.64 13.09
N ASP A 94 0.77 10.42 13.52
CA ASP A 94 0.04 10.21 14.75
C ASP A 94 -1.33 9.59 14.42
N ASP A 95 -1.59 8.40 14.94
CA ASP A 95 -2.91 7.77 14.88
C ASP A 95 -3.52 7.76 16.28
N SER A 96 -4.70 8.38 16.41
CA SER A 96 -5.44 8.47 17.67
C SER A 96 -6.75 7.69 17.56
N GLN A 97 -6.99 6.79 18.50
CA GLN A 97 -8.22 5.98 18.51
C GLN A 97 -8.83 5.93 19.91
N GLY A 98 -10.13 5.62 19.97
CA GLY A 98 -10.87 5.50 21.22
C GLY A 98 -10.24 4.48 22.18
N GLU A 99 -10.02 4.85 23.44
CA GLU A 99 -9.54 3.95 24.49
C GLU A 99 -10.72 3.25 25.19
N GLY A 100 -10.60 1.96 25.51
CA GLY A 100 -11.62 1.20 26.24
C GLY A 100 -12.60 0.41 25.36
N SER A 101 -13.83 0.17 25.84
CA SER A 101 -14.84 -0.67 25.16
C SER A 101 -15.16 -0.24 23.71
N PRO A 102 -15.24 1.08 23.39
CA PRO A 102 -15.40 1.55 22.01
C PRO A 102 -14.22 1.21 21.08
N GLY A 103 -13.01 1.01 21.64
CA GLY A 103 -11.81 0.61 20.93
C GLY A 103 -11.36 -0.82 21.23
N HIS A 104 -12.22 -1.66 21.82
CA HIS A 104 -11.85 -3.00 22.30
C HIS A 104 -11.31 -3.92 21.18
N GLY A 105 -11.71 -3.65 19.93
CA GLY A 105 -11.18 -4.33 18.74
C GLY A 105 -9.84 -3.79 18.22
N MET A 106 -9.41 -2.61 18.67
CA MET A 106 -8.21 -1.92 18.16
C MET A 106 -7.11 -1.88 19.22
N ASN A 107 -6.54 -3.06 19.44
CA ASN A 107 -5.35 -3.23 20.28
C ASN A 107 -4.08 -2.79 19.53
N PHE A 108 -2.94 -2.72 20.24
CA PHE A 108 -1.62 -2.46 19.64
C PHE A 108 -1.32 -3.35 18.41
N SER A 109 -1.79 -4.61 18.40
CA SER A 109 -1.62 -5.51 17.27
C SER A 109 -2.36 -5.02 16.00
N SER A 110 -3.52 -4.40 16.15
CA SER A 110 -4.28 -3.82 15.03
C SER A 110 -3.54 -2.61 14.42
N TYR A 111 -2.89 -1.79 15.27
CA TYR A 111 -2.03 -0.70 14.81
C TYR A 111 -0.87 -1.21 13.97
N VAL A 112 -0.07 -2.13 14.52
CA VAL A 112 1.09 -2.69 13.81
C VAL A 112 0.66 -3.35 12.50
N THR A 113 -0.50 -4.01 12.50
CA THR A 113 -1.07 -4.62 11.30
C THR A 113 -1.43 -3.58 10.24
N ARG A 114 -2.07 -2.47 10.60
CA ARG A 114 -2.44 -1.40 9.65
C ARG A 114 -1.23 -0.70 9.06
N PHE A 115 -0.23 -0.36 9.88
CA PHE A 115 1.03 0.16 9.37
C PHE A 115 1.72 -0.86 8.43
N SER A 116 1.72 -2.14 8.80
CA SER A 116 2.30 -3.20 7.97
C SER A 116 1.56 -3.42 6.65
N ASN A 117 0.24 -3.29 6.63
CA ASN A 117 -0.58 -3.42 5.42
C ASN A 117 -0.41 -2.20 4.51
N THR A 118 -0.42 -1.00 5.08
CA THR A 118 -0.15 0.24 4.33
C THR A 118 1.24 0.21 3.70
N ALA A 119 2.24 -0.32 4.41
CA ALA A 119 3.58 -0.53 3.87
C ALA A 119 3.58 -1.45 2.64
N LYS A 120 2.79 -2.54 2.64
CA LYS A 120 2.64 -3.39 1.44
C LYS A 120 1.97 -2.65 0.28
N TYR A 121 0.94 -1.86 0.54
CA TYR A 121 0.30 -1.04 -0.51
C TYR A 121 1.24 0.01 -1.06
N PHE A 122 2.07 0.60 -0.21
CA PHE A 122 3.13 1.52 -0.62
C PHE A 122 4.16 0.85 -1.52
N GLU A 123 4.65 -0.35 -1.15
CA GLU A 123 5.55 -1.15 -1.99
C GLU A 123 4.93 -1.42 -3.38
N TRP A 124 3.65 -1.79 -3.43
CA TRP A 124 2.96 -2.03 -4.70
C TRP A 124 2.76 -0.76 -5.53
N ALA A 125 2.48 0.37 -4.88
CA ALA A 125 2.21 1.63 -5.56
C ALA A 125 3.48 2.33 -6.09
N THR A 126 4.64 2.07 -5.47
CA THR A 126 5.87 2.84 -5.73
C THR A 126 7.03 1.98 -6.22
N GLY A 127 7.01 0.67 -5.94
CA GLY A 127 8.13 -0.24 -6.18
C GLY A 127 9.31 -0.05 -5.22
N CYS A 128 9.19 0.81 -4.19
CA CYS A 128 10.19 0.97 -3.14
C CYS A 128 10.12 -0.17 -2.11
N ASP A 129 11.22 -0.43 -1.42
CA ASP A 129 11.25 -1.36 -0.30
C ASP A 129 10.74 -0.71 1.00
N THR A 130 10.16 -1.50 1.91
CA THR A 130 9.86 -1.02 3.28
C THR A 130 10.65 -1.75 4.35
N VAL A 131 11.07 -1.01 5.38
CA VAL A 131 11.62 -1.56 6.63
C VAL A 131 10.71 -1.16 7.79
N ARG A 132 10.36 -2.11 8.65
CA ARG A 132 9.29 -1.96 9.64
C ARG A 132 9.85 -2.25 11.03
N ASN A 133 10.20 -1.18 11.76
CA ASN A 133 10.66 -1.22 13.14
C ASN A 133 9.50 -0.79 14.04
N LEU A 134 8.42 -1.60 14.05
CA LEU A 134 7.14 -1.31 14.69
C LEU A 134 6.94 -2.12 15.97
#